data_AF-A0A8J7FSV8-F1
#
_entry.id   AF-A0A8J7FSV8-F1
#
_cell.length_a   1.000
_cell.length_b   1.000
_cell.length_c   1.000
_cell.angle_alpha   90.00
_cell.angle_beta   90.00
_cell.angle_gamma   90.00
#
_symmetry.space_group_name_H-M   'P 1'
#
loop_
_entity.id
_entity.type
_entity.pdbx_description
1 polymer ?
#
loop_
_entity_poly.entity_id
_entity_poly.type
_entity_poly.pdbx_seq_one_letter_code
_entity_poly.pdbx_strand_id
1 'polypeptide(L)'
;MEEEINWEKYIQQEQLKADRREYGKLGGRPKKNSSDKKSKSIYIRVSEEEFEIFKKKVEDSGQSQSQYCRNVLLNSTPILSKNSVSKDQELQQFRTHFTRISNYIKFKDPLLNLEVIKVVDKMNKYLDDRNRKNN
;
A
#
# COMPACT_ATOMS: atom_id res chain seq x y z
N MET A 1 -43.64 12.16 -55.99
CA MET A 1 -43.32 13.40 -55.27
C MET A 1 -42.13 13.06 -54.39
N GLU A 2 -40.94 13.51 -54.78
CA GLU A 2 -39.73 13.35 -53.97
C GLU A 2 -39.83 14.34 -52.81
N GLU A 3 -39.90 13.82 -51.58
CA GLU A 3 -39.86 14.65 -50.39
C GLU A 3 -38.44 15.25 -50.29
N GLU A 4 -38.34 16.55 -50.55
CA GLU A 4 -37.10 17.31 -50.40
C GLU A 4 -36.65 17.23 -48.94
N ILE A 5 -35.54 16.55 -48.70
CA ILE A 5 -34.97 16.39 -47.36
C ILE A 5 -34.52 17.77 -46.87
N ASN A 6 -35.16 18.26 -45.81
CA ASN A 6 -34.74 19.49 -45.14
C ASN A 6 -33.44 19.23 -44.35
N TRP A 7 -32.31 19.51 -44.99
CA TRP A 7 -30.97 19.30 -44.45
C TRP A 7 -30.69 20.12 -43.18
N GLU A 8 -31.28 21.30 -43.03
CA GLU A 8 -31.11 22.14 -41.84
C GLU A 8 -31.73 21.49 -40.60
N LYS A 9 -32.95 20.93 -40.73
CA LYS A 9 -33.59 20.15 -39.67
C LYS A 9 -32.78 18.91 -39.29
N TYR A 10 -32.20 18.24 -40.28
CA TYR A 10 -31.35 17.08 -40.03
C TYR A 10 -30.11 17.45 -39.21
N ILE A 11 -29.40 18.52 -39.60
CA ILE A 11 -28.21 19.01 -38.90
C ILE A 11 -28.55 19.42 -37.46
N GLN A 12 -29.65 20.15 -37.24
CA GLN A 12 -30.12 20.52 -35.90
C GLN A 12 -30.45 19.29 -35.04
N GLN A 13 -31.07 18.27 -35.62
CA GLN A 13 -31.37 17.04 -34.89
C GLN A 13 -30.10 16.28 -34.48
N GLU A 14 -29.10 16.21 -35.34
CA GLU A 14 -27.83 15.56 -35.03
C GLU A 14 -27.04 16.32 -33.95
N GLN A 15 -27.00 17.66 -34.01
CA GLN A 15 -26.41 18.49 -32.96
C GLN A 15 -27.11 18.27 -31.61
N LEU A 16 -28.45 18.32 -31.58
CA LEU A 16 -29.23 18.05 -30.37
C LEU A 16 -29.07 16.61 -29.83
N LYS A 17 -28.73 15.64 -30.68
CA LYS A 17 -28.41 14.27 -30.24
C LYS A 17 -27.01 14.20 -29.65
N ALA A 18 -26.03 14.89 -30.24
CA ALA A 18 -24.67 14.98 -29.72
C ALA A 18 -24.65 15.64 -28.33
N ASP A 19 -25.29 16.79 -28.18
CA ASP A 19 -25.38 17.51 -26.91
C ASP A 19 -26.07 16.66 -25.82
N ARG A 20 -27.13 15.92 -26.19
CA ARG A 20 -27.81 15.00 -25.27
C ARG A 20 -26.97 13.81 -24.84
N ARG A 21 -26.03 13.35 -25.68
CA ARG A 21 -25.09 12.27 -25.32
C ARG A 21 -24.06 12.77 -24.31
N GLU A 22 -23.58 13.98 -24.49
CA GLU A 22 -22.50 14.59 -23.71
C GLU A 22 -22.99 15.18 -22.36
N TYR A 23 -24.06 15.96 -22.39
CA TYR A 23 -24.58 16.73 -21.23
C TYR A 23 -25.93 16.22 -20.70
N GLY A 24 -26.57 15.25 -21.36
CA GLY A 24 -27.92 14.77 -21.01
C GLY A 24 -29.05 15.70 -21.48
N LYS A 25 -30.31 15.38 -21.16
CA LYS A 25 -31.50 16.10 -21.68
C LYS A 25 -31.63 17.57 -21.26
N LEU A 26 -30.89 18.04 -20.25
CA LEU A 26 -31.10 19.34 -19.59
C LEU A 26 -29.81 20.16 -19.40
N GLY A 27 -28.77 19.94 -20.23
CA GLY A 27 -27.50 20.68 -20.08
C GLY A 27 -26.79 20.39 -18.75
N GLY A 28 -26.94 19.17 -18.24
CA GLY A 28 -26.36 18.75 -16.98
C GLY A 28 -24.84 18.65 -17.04
N ARG A 29 -24.22 18.48 -15.87
CA ARG A 29 -22.76 18.32 -15.76
C ARG A 29 -22.28 17.22 -16.71
N PRO A 30 -21.28 17.50 -17.58
CA PRO A 30 -20.79 16.54 -18.56
C PRO A 30 -20.38 15.22 -17.89
N LYS A 31 -20.69 14.11 -18.56
CA LYS A 31 -20.37 12.78 -18.04
C LYS A 31 -18.86 12.63 -17.92
N LYS A 32 -18.37 12.40 -16.70
CA LYS A 32 -16.96 12.03 -16.49
C LYS A 32 -16.65 10.75 -17.24
N ASN A 33 -15.48 10.72 -17.89
CA ASN A 33 -14.92 9.53 -18.50
C ASN A 33 -14.84 8.39 -17.49
N SER A 34 -14.95 7.15 -17.97
CA SER A 34 -15.00 5.94 -17.13
C SER A 34 -13.79 5.81 -16.19
N SER A 35 -12.62 6.31 -16.58
CA SER A 35 -11.38 6.33 -15.80
C SER A 35 -11.45 7.22 -14.56
N ASP A 36 -12.21 8.32 -14.60
CA ASP A 36 -12.32 9.29 -13.50
C ASP A 36 -13.42 8.94 -12.49
N LYS A 37 -14.22 7.91 -12.79
CA LYS A 37 -15.35 7.50 -11.97
C LYS A 37 -14.88 6.66 -10.78
N LYS A 38 -14.73 7.32 -9.63
CA LYS A 38 -14.54 6.67 -8.33
C LYS A 38 -15.84 5.94 -7.95
N SER A 39 -15.92 4.63 -8.17
CA SER A 39 -17.15 3.83 -8.00
C SER A 39 -17.19 2.94 -6.75
N LYS A 40 -16.04 2.76 -6.09
CA LYS A 40 -15.91 1.93 -4.88
C LYS A 40 -15.75 2.81 -3.64
N SER A 41 -16.35 2.40 -2.53
CA SER A 41 -16.31 3.10 -1.24
C SER A 41 -15.58 2.28 -0.19
N ILE A 42 -14.88 2.96 0.71
CA ILE A 42 -14.23 2.40 1.90
C ILE A 42 -14.79 3.13 3.11
N TYR A 43 -15.27 2.39 4.10
CA TYR A 43 -15.78 2.94 5.35
C TYR A 43 -14.83 2.57 6.50
N ILE A 44 -14.41 3.58 7.26
CA ILE A 44 -13.51 3.41 8.40
C ILE A 44 -14.22 4.01 9.62
N ARG A 45 -14.35 3.23 10.69
CA ARG A 45 -14.82 3.72 11.98
C ARG A 45 -13.60 4.16 12.79
N VAL A 46 -13.72 5.31 13.42
CA VAL A 46 -12.67 5.90 14.26
C VAL A 46 -13.30 6.39 15.56
N SER A 47 -12.52 6.46 16.63
CA SER A 47 -12.92 7.15 17.85
C SER A 47 -12.92 8.67 17.65
N GLU A 48 -13.49 9.41 18.61
CA GLU A 48 -13.48 10.88 18.57
C GLU A 48 -12.04 11.43 18.58
N GLU A 49 -11.19 10.90 19.46
CA GLU A 49 -9.78 11.31 19.56
C GLU A 49 -9.02 11.04 18.25
N GLU A 50 -9.24 9.89 17.62
CA GLU A 50 -8.64 9.55 16.34
C GLU A 50 -9.12 10.49 15.23
N PHE A 51 -10.39 10.90 15.29
CA PHE A 51 -10.97 11.83 14.32
C PHE A 51 -10.40 13.24 14.46
N GLU A 52 -10.18 13.74 15.68
CA GLU A 52 -9.54 15.04 15.90
C GLU A 52 -8.10 15.06 15.36
N ILE A 53 -7.33 14.00 15.63
CA ILE A 53 -5.97 13.85 15.11
C ILE A 53 -5.99 13.82 13.57
N PHE A 54 -6.93 13.08 12.99
CA PHE A 54 -7.10 13.02 11.55
C PHE A 54 -7.42 14.40 10.96
N LYS A 55 -8.37 15.13 11.55
CA LYS A 55 -8.79 16.45 11.10
C LYS A 55 -7.62 17.43 11.07
N LYS A 56 -6.82 17.47 12.15
CA LYS A 56 -5.62 18.32 12.23
C LYS A 56 -4.63 18.00 11.11
N LYS A 57 -4.34 16.72 10.86
CA LYS A 57 -3.44 16.29 9.78
C LYS A 57 -3.94 16.69 8.39
N VAL A 58 -5.27 16.63 8.17
CA VAL A 58 -5.89 17.06 6.91
C VAL A 58 -5.74 18.57 6.74
N GLU A 59 -6.03 19.35 7.78
CA GLU A 59 -5.86 20.82 7.80
C GLU A 59 -4.41 21.22 7.49
N ASP A 60 -3.45 20.60 8.17
CA ASP A 60 -2.01 20.82 7.95
C ASP A 60 -1.58 20.51 6.50
N SER A 61 -2.23 19.55 5.85
CA SER A 61 -1.93 19.16 4.47
C SER A 61 -2.52 20.09 3.41
N GLY A 62 -3.51 20.93 3.77
CA GLY A 62 -4.27 21.76 2.83
C GLY A 62 -5.14 20.97 1.84
N GLN A 63 -5.34 19.67 2.06
CA GLN A 63 -6.12 18.79 1.18
C GLN A 63 -7.53 18.54 1.72
N SER A 64 -8.45 18.10 0.87
CA SER A 64 -9.73 17.57 1.35
C SER A 64 -9.52 16.21 2.02
N GLN A 65 -10.36 15.87 3.00
CA GLN A 65 -10.29 14.59 3.73
C GLN A 65 -10.19 13.38 2.79
N SER A 66 -11.02 13.32 1.74
CA SER A 66 -10.99 12.22 0.78
C SER A 66 -9.70 12.17 -0.05
N GLN A 67 -9.15 13.34 -0.40
CA GLN A 67 -7.90 13.40 -1.17
C GLN A 67 -6.71 13.01 -0.31
N TYR A 68 -6.67 13.49 0.93
CA TYR A 68 -5.67 13.12 1.92
C TYR A 68 -5.66 11.60 2.14
N CYS A 69 -6.83 11.00 2.43
CA CYS A 69 -6.93 9.55 2.62
C CYS A 69 -6.47 8.77 1.38
N ARG A 70 -6.84 9.20 0.16
CA ARG A 70 -6.38 8.54 -1.07
C ARG A 70 -4.88 8.64 -1.24
N ASN A 71 -4.31 9.81 -1.02
CA ASN A 71 -2.88 10.03 -1.15
C ASN A 71 -2.10 9.17 -0.16
N VAL A 72 -2.52 9.14 1.10
CA VAL A 72 -1.91 8.28 2.11
C VAL A 72 -2.06 6.82 1.72
N LEU A 73 -3.28 6.32 1.45
CA LEU A 73 -3.51 4.90 1.17
C LEU A 73 -2.83 4.39 -0.11
N LEU A 74 -2.72 5.21 -1.15
CA LEU A 74 -2.18 4.78 -2.45
C LEU A 74 -0.68 5.03 -2.57
N ASN A 75 -0.14 6.04 -1.90
CA ASN A 75 1.27 6.40 -1.98
C ASN A 75 2.08 5.91 -0.77
N SER A 76 1.44 5.45 0.31
CA SER A 76 2.15 4.78 1.39
C SER A 76 2.61 3.41 0.93
N THR A 77 3.91 3.14 1.08
CA THR A 77 4.41 1.77 1.03
C THR A 77 3.84 0.99 2.20
N PRO A 78 3.17 -0.15 2.00
CA PRO A 78 2.65 -0.95 3.10
C PRO A 78 3.80 -1.40 3.98
N ILE A 79 3.73 -1.06 5.27
CA ILE A 79 4.66 -1.62 6.26
C ILE A 79 4.34 -3.12 6.31
N LEU A 80 5.24 -3.94 5.79
CA LEU A 80 5.10 -5.39 5.83
C LEU A 80 5.16 -5.83 7.30
N SER A 81 3.99 -5.94 7.95
CA SER A 81 3.85 -6.52 9.28
C SER A 81 3.97 -8.05 9.21
N LYS A 82 5.08 -8.53 8.68
CA LYS A 82 5.55 -9.91 8.75
C LYS A 82 7.06 -9.80 8.76
N ASN A 83 7.69 -9.88 9.94
CA ASN A 83 9.09 -10.31 10.18
C ASN A 83 9.70 -9.85 11.52
N SER A 84 9.02 -9.10 12.40
CA SER A 84 9.63 -8.73 13.69
C SER A 84 9.77 -9.93 14.63
N VAL A 85 8.72 -10.75 14.75
CA VAL A 85 8.71 -11.87 15.70
C VAL A 85 9.77 -12.95 15.40
N SER A 86 10.04 -13.28 14.12
CA SER A 86 11.04 -14.30 13.79
C SER A 86 12.47 -13.78 13.92
N LYS A 87 12.72 -12.51 13.56
CA LYS A 87 14.06 -11.89 13.68
C LYS A 87 14.49 -11.80 15.14
N ASP A 88 13.56 -11.43 16.03
CA ASP A 88 13.85 -11.31 17.46
C ASP A 88 14.19 -12.67 18.08
N GLN A 89 13.53 -13.75 17.65
CA GLN A 89 13.84 -15.11 18.11
C GLN A 89 15.21 -15.59 17.62
N GLU A 90 15.56 -15.33 16.36
CA GLU A 90 16.88 -15.71 15.81
C GLU A 90 18.02 -14.93 16.46
N LEU A 91 17.84 -13.61 16.67
CA LEU A 91 18.80 -12.77 17.40
C LEU A 91 18.99 -13.24 18.86
N GLN A 92 17.92 -13.64 19.54
CA GLN A 92 18.00 -14.22 20.88
C GLN A 92 18.78 -15.55 20.90
N GLN A 93 18.65 -16.38 19.86
CA GLN A 93 19.43 -17.61 19.74
C GLN A 93 20.92 -17.31 19.55
N PHE A 94 21.27 -16.34 18.70
CA PHE A 94 22.66 -15.91 18.53
C PHE A 94 23.26 -15.40 19.85
N ARG A 95 22.53 -14.53 20.58
CA ARG A 95 22.96 -14.07 21.92
C ARG A 95 23.26 -15.23 22.87
N THR A 96 22.40 -16.25 22.87
CA THR A 96 22.57 -17.44 23.72
C THR A 96 23.83 -18.22 23.36
N HIS A 97 24.09 -18.42 22.07
CA HIS A 97 25.28 -19.12 21.62
C HIS A 97 26.58 -18.34 21.92
N PHE A 98 26.60 -17.02 21.70
CA PHE A 98 27.77 -16.19 22.04
C PHE A 98 28.05 -16.18 23.55
N THR A 99 27.00 -16.23 24.38
CA THR A 99 27.16 -16.36 25.84
C THR A 99 27.81 -17.71 26.21
N ARG A 100 27.42 -18.81 25.54
CA ARG A 100 28.03 -20.13 25.76
C ARG A 100 29.49 -20.16 25.34
N ILE A 101 29.81 -19.60 24.17
CA ILE A 101 31.19 -19.45 23.69
C ILE A 101 32.03 -18.66 24.69
N SER A 102 31.53 -17.53 25.19
CA SER A 102 32.23 -16.72 26.20
C SER A 102 32.51 -17.52 27.48
N ASN A 103 31.58 -18.36 27.91
CA ASN A 103 31.77 -19.24 29.07
C ASN A 103 32.80 -20.33 28.78
N TYR A 104 32.72 -20.99 27.63
CA TYR A 104 33.69 -22.02 27.23
C TYR A 104 35.12 -21.47 27.11
N ILE A 105 35.29 -20.23 26.61
CA ILE A 105 36.59 -19.53 26.61
C ILE A 105 37.07 -19.30 28.04
N LYS A 106 36.20 -18.78 28.92
CA LYS A 106 36.53 -18.46 30.32
C LYS A 106 36.98 -19.70 31.11
N PHE A 107 36.36 -20.85 30.85
CA PHE A 107 36.65 -22.10 31.57
C PHE A 107 37.59 -23.05 30.82
N LYS A 108 38.16 -22.63 29.67
CA LYS A 108 39.05 -23.44 28.82
C LYS A 108 38.44 -24.81 28.46
N ASP A 109 37.15 -24.82 28.16
CA ASP A 109 36.42 -26.04 27.86
C ASP A 109 36.85 -26.61 26.49
N PRO A 110 37.24 -27.90 26.40
CA PRO A 110 37.64 -28.54 25.15
C PRO A 110 36.53 -28.55 24.08
N LEU A 111 35.26 -28.35 24.46
CA LEU A 111 34.12 -28.33 23.54
C LEU A 111 33.88 -26.96 22.87
N LEU A 112 34.70 -25.95 23.18
CA LEU A 112 34.61 -24.61 22.60
C LEU A 112 34.53 -24.63 21.06
N ASN A 113 35.41 -25.40 20.42
CA ASN A 113 35.50 -25.47 18.96
C ASN A 113 34.18 -25.96 18.33
N LEU A 114 33.50 -26.91 18.98
CA LEU A 114 32.22 -27.45 18.50
C LEU A 114 31.08 -26.43 18.57
N GLU A 115 31.04 -25.60 19.62
CA GLU A 115 30.01 -24.56 19.72
C GLU A 115 30.25 -23.42 18.71
N VAL A 116 31.51 -23.07 18.42
CA VAL A 116 31.85 -22.10 17.38
C VAL A 116 31.39 -22.58 16.00
N ILE A 117 31.65 -23.84 15.64
CA ILE A 117 31.21 -24.45 14.37
C ILE A 117 29.68 -24.36 14.23
N LYS A 118 28.92 -24.71 15.29
CA LYS A 118 27.45 -24.63 15.29
C LYS A 118 26.91 -23.23 15.05
N VAL A 119 27.58 -22.19 15.57
CA VAL A 119 27.19 -20.79 15.34
C VAL A 119 27.43 -20.41 13.89
N VAL A 120 28.59 -20.75 13.33
CA VAL A 120 28.94 -20.48 11.93
C VAL A 120 27.93 -21.13 10.99
N ASP A 121 27.58 -22.40 11.20
CA ASP A 121 26.60 -23.10 10.38
C ASP A 121 25.21 -22.43 10.43
N LYS A 122 24.77 -22.01 11.62
CA LYS A 122 23.52 -21.27 11.77
C LYS A 122 23.55 -19.90 11.08
N MET A 123 24.67 -19.18 11.16
CA MET A 123 24.82 -17.88 10.48
C MET A 123 24.78 -18.04 8.97
N ASN A 124 25.49 -19.02 8.41
CA ASN A 124 25.50 -19.29 6.97
C ASN A 124 24.10 -19.65 6.46
N LYS A 125 23.40 -20.55 7.16
CA LYS A 125 22.02 -20.91 6.82
C LYS A 125 21.08 -19.71 6.83
N TYR A 126 21.19 -18.85 7.84
CA TYR A 126 20.40 -17.62 7.92
C TYR A 126 20.69 -16.66 6.75
N LEU A 127 21.96 -16.49 6.38
CA LEU A 127 22.36 -15.65 5.24
C LEU A 127 21.84 -16.22 3.91
N ASP A 128 21.91 -17.54 3.71
CA ASP A 128 21.39 -18.22 2.52
C ASP A 128 19.87 -18.06 2.39
N ASP A 129 19.13 -18.28 3.48
CA ASP A 129 17.67 -18.13 3.49
C ASP A 129 17.24 -16.67 3.26
N ARG A 130 18.06 -15.71 3.70
CA ARG A 130 17.85 -14.28 3.43
C ARG A 130 18.12 -13.93 1.96
N ASN A 131 19.21 -14.45 1.37
CA ASN A 131 19.55 -14.19 -0.02
C ASN A 131 18.52 -14.78 -0.99
N ARG A 132 17.97 -15.97 -0.70
CA ARG A 132 16.88 -16.58 -1.49
C ARG A 132 15.58 -15.78 -1.47
N LYS A 133 15.27 -15.05 -0.39
CA LYS A 133 14.05 -14.24 -0.27
C LYS A 133 14.14 -12.89 -1.00
N ASN A 134 15.34 -12.45 -1.38
CA ASN A 134 15.59 -11.15 -2.01
C ASN A 134 15.83 -11.26 -3.53
N ASN A 135 15.82 -12.46 -4.11
CA ASN A 135 15.81 -12.75 -5.54
C ASN A 135 14.41 -13.17 -5.98
#